data_AF-A0A9D2H015-F1
#
_entry.id   AF-A0A9D2H015-F1
#
_cell.length_a   1.000
_cell.length_b   1.000
_cell.length_c   1.000
_cell.angle_alpha   90.00
_cell.angle_beta   90.00
_cell.angle_gamma   90.00
#
_symmetry.space_group_name_H-M   'P 1'
#
loop_
_entity.id
_entity.type
_entity.pdbx_description
1 polymer ?
#
loop_
_entity_poly.entity_id
_entity_poly.type
_entity_poly.pdbx_seq_one_letter_code
_entity_poly.pdbx_strand_id
1 'polypeptide(L)'
;MTKEMEKIEGKANEPVANCDQLPKAIDIQPMIRVIRGQQVIIDRDLALLYGVETKRLNEQVKRNIERFPDDFMFQLNKEEVEILKSQNATSSWGGDRRLPYAFTEQGIAMLSSVLKSQTAVEVNIRIMRAFVSMRRFIITNSQLFQRLETIEYHQLEMKQHQEVTDKRIDEVFKRLDANIPPVQGIFYDGQVFDAYRFVSDLMRKAKRSIVLIDNYVDDTVLTLLDKRENGVTATIYTQRISSQFQLDVDRHNAQYPLIEIKQFNKAHDRFLLIDDEVYHIGASIKDLGKKWFGFTLMRDITATELINKIKE
;
A
#
# COMPACT_ATOMS: atom_id res chain seq x y z
N MET A 1 -29.68 -65.82 -59.66
CA MET A 1 -30.35 -64.52 -59.51
C MET A 1 -30.54 -64.28 -58.03
N THR A 2 -30.23 -63.07 -57.56
CA THR A 2 -30.72 -62.40 -56.32
C THR A 2 -30.54 -63.17 -54.99
N LYS A 3 -29.67 -62.78 -54.03
CA LYS A 3 -29.44 -61.46 -53.41
C LYS A 3 -30.78 -60.84 -52.95
N GLU A 4 -31.14 -61.01 -51.68
CA GLU A 4 -31.77 -59.99 -50.82
C GLU A 4 -32.20 -60.54 -49.45
N MET A 5 -31.83 -59.79 -48.40
CA MET A 5 -32.58 -59.50 -47.17
C MET A 5 -32.78 -60.65 -46.14
N GLU A 6 -32.49 -60.53 -44.85
CA GLU A 6 -32.17 -59.41 -43.96
C GLU A 6 -31.30 -59.93 -42.82
N LYS A 7 -30.31 -59.12 -42.42
CA LYS A 7 -29.42 -59.37 -41.29
C LYS A 7 -29.51 -58.16 -40.37
N ILE A 8 -30.58 -58.06 -39.58
CA ILE A 8 -30.73 -57.05 -38.53
C ILE A 8 -31.46 -57.69 -37.36
N GLU A 9 -30.72 -58.30 -36.44
CA GLU A 9 -31.17 -58.42 -35.05
C GLU A 9 -30.10 -57.81 -34.14
N GLY A 10 -30.54 -56.80 -33.41
CA GLY A 10 -29.72 -55.89 -32.63
C GLY A 10 -29.02 -56.58 -31.47
N LYS A 11 -27.76 -56.19 -31.26
CA LYS A 11 -27.12 -56.35 -29.95
C LYS A 11 -27.88 -55.50 -28.94
N ALA A 12 -28.68 -56.17 -28.12
CA ALA A 12 -29.32 -55.61 -26.95
C ALA A 12 -28.27 -54.90 -26.07
N ASN A 13 -28.58 -53.66 -25.68
CA ASN A 13 -27.82 -52.89 -24.70
C ASN A 13 -27.83 -53.61 -23.36
N GLU A 14 -26.67 -54.02 -22.88
CA GLU A 14 -26.48 -54.45 -21.50
C GLU A 14 -26.72 -53.27 -20.53
N PRO A 15 -27.45 -53.46 -19.42
CA PRO A 15 -27.65 -52.43 -18.43
C PRO A 15 -26.38 -52.32 -17.57
N VAL A 16 -25.62 -51.24 -17.75
CA VAL A 16 -24.41 -50.98 -16.95
C VAL A 16 -24.67 -49.80 -16.02
N ALA A 17 -25.24 -50.07 -14.86
CA ALA A 17 -25.24 -49.15 -13.72
C ALA A 17 -25.34 -49.97 -12.42
N ASN A 18 -24.20 -50.15 -11.74
CA ASN A 18 -24.20 -50.53 -10.33
C ASN A 18 -24.28 -49.23 -9.51
N CYS A 19 -25.50 -48.75 -9.27
CA CYS A 19 -25.79 -47.47 -8.60
C CYS A 19 -26.37 -47.68 -7.18
N ASP A 20 -26.10 -48.81 -6.53
CA ASP A 20 -26.82 -49.23 -5.32
C ASP A 20 -26.26 -48.68 -3.98
N GLN A 21 -25.34 -47.71 -4.01
CA GLN A 21 -24.90 -47.04 -2.78
C GLN A 21 -24.72 -45.53 -2.99
N LEU A 22 -25.80 -44.78 -2.79
CA LEU A 22 -25.73 -43.31 -2.68
C LEU A 22 -25.11 -42.93 -1.31
N PRO A 23 -24.03 -42.15 -1.27
CA PRO A 23 -23.57 -41.52 -0.02
C PRO A 23 -24.63 -40.56 0.52
N LYS A 24 -24.70 -40.47 1.86
CA LYS A 24 -25.48 -39.47 2.62
C LYS A 24 -25.46 -38.10 1.94
N ALA A 25 -26.66 -37.54 1.72
CA ALA A 25 -27.00 -36.18 1.29
C ALA A 25 -25.81 -35.30 0.86
N ILE A 26 -25.31 -35.50 -0.36
CA ILE A 26 -24.34 -34.60 -0.97
C ILE A 26 -25.04 -33.26 -1.22
N ASP A 27 -24.50 -32.17 -0.66
CA ASP A 27 -24.98 -30.82 -0.97
C ASP A 27 -24.52 -30.43 -2.38
N ILE A 28 -25.50 -30.20 -3.26
CA ILE A 28 -25.29 -29.86 -4.66
C ILE A 28 -24.93 -28.38 -4.80
N GLN A 29 -25.35 -27.53 -3.86
CA GLN A 29 -25.16 -26.08 -3.96
C GLN A 29 -23.70 -25.65 -4.17
N PRO A 30 -22.70 -26.14 -3.41
CA PRO A 30 -21.31 -25.75 -3.63
C PRO A 30 -20.71 -26.24 -4.96
N MET A 31 -21.38 -27.15 -5.68
CA MET A 31 -20.94 -27.65 -6.99
C MET A 31 -21.41 -26.79 -8.16
N ILE A 32 -22.39 -25.89 -7.94
CA ILE A 32 -22.87 -24.97 -8.98
C ILE A 32 -21.96 -23.75 -8.98
N ARG A 33 -21.38 -23.46 -10.15
CA ARG A 33 -20.41 -22.39 -10.36
C ARG A 33 -20.92 -21.42 -11.40
N VAL A 34 -20.45 -20.18 -11.36
CA VAL A 34 -20.74 -19.19 -12.41
C VAL A 34 -19.54 -19.09 -13.35
N ILE A 35 -19.71 -19.55 -14.59
CA ILE A 35 -18.68 -19.50 -15.64
C ILE A 35 -19.32 -18.88 -16.88
N ARG A 36 -18.65 -17.88 -17.48
CA ARG A 36 -19.19 -17.08 -18.61
C ARG A 36 -20.59 -16.50 -18.32
N GLY A 37 -20.86 -16.15 -17.05
CA GLY A 37 -22.16 -15.62 -16.62
C GLY A 37 -23.29 -16.67 -16.52
N GLN A 38 -22.98 -17.96 -16.70
CA GLN A 38 -23.95 -19.05 -16.61
C GLN A 38 -23.70 -19.92 -15.38
N GLN A 39 -24.77 -20.32 -14.70
CA GLN A 39 -24.70 -21.32 -13.64
C GLN A 39 -24.47 -22.70 -14.26
N VAL A 40 -23.38 -23.36 -13.88
CA VAL A 40 -22.94 -24.64 -14.46
C VAL A 40 -22.45 -25.61 -13.39
N ILE A 41 -22.53 -26.91 -13.68
CA ILE A 41 -21.85 -27.97 -12.94
C ILE A 41 -20.79 -28.59 -13.84
N ILE A 42 -19.60 -28.83 -13.29
CA ILE A 42 -18.49 -29.46 -14.01
C ILE A 42 -18.73 -30.97 -14.16
N ASP A 43 -18.35 -31.54 -15.30
CA ASP A 43 -18.52 -32.96 -15.63
C ASP A 43 -18.03 -33.93 -14.54
N ARG A 44 -16.94 -33.59 -13.84
CA ARG A 44 -16.43 -34.33 -12.68
C ARG A 44 -17.41 -34.36 -11.51
N ASP A 45 -17.90 -33.20 -11.10
CA ASP A 45 -18.85 -33.04 -9.99
C ASP A 45 -20.19 -33.69 -10.36
N LEU A 46 -20.60 -33.54 -11.62
CA LEU A 46 -21.81 -34.16 -12.16
C LEU A 46 -21.73 -35.69 -12.18
N ALA A 47 -20.60 -36.24 -12.62
CA ALA A 47 -20.36 -37.68 -12.62
C ALA A 47 -20.37 -38.27 -11.20
N LEU A 48 -19.81 -37.54 -10.23
CA LEU A 48 -19.87 -37.91 -8.81
C LEU A 48 -21.32 -37.96 -8.30
N LEU A 49 -22.14 -36.97 -8.64
CA LEU A 49 -23.56 -36.93 -8.25
C LEU A 49 -24.34 -38.10 -8.85
N TYR A 50 -24.06 -38.47 -10.11
CA TYR A 50 -24.68 -39.60 -10.79
C TYR A 50 -24.10 -40.97 -10.40
N GLY A 51 -23.01 -41.01 -9.63
CA GLY A 51 -22.33 -42.26 -9.26
C GLY A 51 -21.66 -42.96 -10.45
N VAL A 52 -21.20 -42.21 -11.45
CA VAL A 52 -20.56 -42.74 -12.67
C VAL A 52 -19.16 -42.16 -12.86
N GLU A 53 -18.35 -42.79 -13.70
CA GLU A 53 -17.07 -42.20 -14.11
C GLU A 53 -17.29 -41.00 -15.04
N THR A 54 -16.49 -39.94 -14.88
CA THR A 54 -16.54 -38.74 -15.74
C THR A 54 -16.34 -39.07 -17.22
N LYS A 55 -15.47 -40.04 -17.52
CA LYS A 55 -15.28 -40.54 -18.89
C LYS A 55 -16.57 -41.13 -19.45
N ARG A 56 -17.27 -41.95 -18.67
CA ARG A 56 -18.50 -42.62 -19.08
C ARG A 56 -19.65 -41.62 -19.30
N LEU A 57 -19.77 -40.62 -18.43
CA LEU A 57 -20.72 -39.51 -18.61
C LEU A 57 -20.47 -38.79 -19.93
N ASN A 58 -19.21 -38.38 -20.18
CA ASN A 58 -18.82 -37.68 -21.38
C ASN A 58 -18.99 -38.53 -22.66
N GLU A 59 -18.80 -39.85 -22.58
CA GLU A 59 -19.10 -40.77 -23.69
C GLU A 59 -20.59 -40.78 -24.04
N GLN A 60 -21.48 -40.82 -23.05
CA GLN A 60 -22.93 -40.80 -23.28
C GLN A 60 -23.40 -39.50 -23.92
N VAL A 61 -22.82 -38.38 -23.49
CA VAL A 61 -23.08 -37.06 -24.07
C VAL A 61 -22.61 -36.99 -25.53
N LYS A 62 -21.38 -37.45 -25.82
CA LYS A 62 -20.86 -37.49 -27.20
C LYS A 62 -21.70 -38.34 -28.14
N ARG A 63 -22.25 -39.46 -27.66
CA ARG A 63 -23.15 -40.32 -28.46
C ARG A 63 -24.48 -39.64 -28.80
N ASN A 64 -24.86 -38.62 -28.04
CA ASN A 64 -26.12 -37.89 -28.18
C ASN A 64 -25.87 -36.39 -28.42
N ILE A 65 -24.75 -36.04 -29.08
CA ILE A 65 -24.27 -34.65 -29.15
C ILE A 65 -25.30 -33.68 -29.78
N GLU A 66 -26.16 -34.16 -30.68
CA GLU A 66 -27.27 -33.38 -31.27
C GLU A 66 -28.25 -32.82 -30.22
N ARG A 67 -28.28 -33.41 -29.02
CA ARG A 67 -29.13 -32.97 -27.89
C ARG A 67 -28.45 -31.94 -26.98
N PHE A 68 -27.18 -31.63 -27.23
CA PHE A 68 -26.37 -30.75 -26.40
C PHE A 68 -25.76 -29.64 -27.26
N PRO A 69 -26.57 -28.63 -27.62
CA PRO A 69 -26.05 -27.40 -28.24
C PRO A 69 -25.10 -26.66 -27.29
N ASP A 70 -24.35 -25.69 -27.82
CA ASP A 70 -23.28 -24.98 -27.10
C ASP A 70 -23.77 -24.21 -25.85
N ASP A 71 -25.06 -23.87 -25.78
CA ASP A 71 -25.70 -23.24 -24.61
C ASP A 71 -26.11 -24.24 -23.52
N PHE A 72 -26.04 -25.55 -23.81
CA PHE A 72 -26.35 -26.63 -22.87
C PHE A 72 -25.08 -27.20 -22.25
N MET A 73 -24.02 -27.27 -23.04
CA MET A 73 -22.71 -27.67 -22.56
C MET A 73 -21.60 -26.97 -23.33
N PHE A 74 -20.48 -26.70 -22.66
CA PHE A 74 -19.29 -26.20 -23.32
C PHE A 74 -18.03 -26.71 -22.61
N GLN A 75 -16.93 -26.77 -23.36
CA GLN A 75 -15.63 -27.13 -22.80
C GLN A 75 -14.97 -25.88 -22.22
N LEU A 76 -14.40 -26.01 -21.02
CA LEU A 76 -13.64 -24.93 -20.40
C LEU A 76 -12.31 -24.71 -21.12
N ASN A 77 -11.83 -23.48 -21.11
CA ASN A 77 -10.48 -23.14 -21.57
C ASN A 77 -9.45 -23.30 -20.42
N LYS A 78 -8.16 -23.15 -20.73
CA LYS A 78 -7.09 -23.32 -19.73
C LYS A 78 -7.17 -22.28 -18.61
N GLU A 79 -7.47 -21.04 -18.93
CA GLU A 79 -7.55 -19.93 -17.97
C GLU A 79 -8.71 -20.14 -16.98
N GLU A 80 -9.88 -20.52 -17.48
CA GLU A 80 -11.07 -20.87 -16.70
C GLU A 80 -10.77 -22.03 -15.74
N VAL A 81 -10.02 -23.04 -16.19
CA VAL A 81 -9.59 -24.14 -15.33
C VAL A 81 -8.60 -23.69 -14.25
N GLU A 82 -7.67 -22.80 -14.55
CA GLU A 82 -6.73 -22.26 -13.54
C GLU A 82 -7.46 -21.43 -12.47
N ILE A 83 -8.47 -20.65 -12.84
CA ILE A 83 -9.33 -19.92 -11.89
C ILE A 83 -10.08 -20.91 -10.98
N LEU A 84 -10.60 -22.00 -11.53
CA LEU A 84 -11.30 -23.03 -10.75
C LEU A 84 -10.37 -23.77 -9.76
N LYS A 85 -9.09 -23.93 -10.12
CA LYS A 85 -8.07 -24.54 -9.26
C LYS A 85 -7.72 -23.64 -8.08
N SER A 86 -7.49 -22.35 -8.33
CA SER A 86 -7.08 -21.40 -7.29
C SER A 86 -8.16 -21.19 -6.22
N GLN A 87 -9.44 -21.33 -6.59
CA GLN A 87 -10.56 -21.27 -5.66
C GLN A 87 -10.70 -22.52 -4.75
N ASN A 88 -10.17 -23.67 -5.17
CA ASN A 88 -10.26 -24.94 -4.44
C ASN A 88 -8.85 -25.46 -4.10
N ALA A 89 -8.27 -24.93 -3.03
CA ALA A 89 -6.89 -25.18 -2.56
C ALA A 89 -6.49 -26.67 -2.37
N THR A 90 -7.45 -27.60 -2.35
CA THR A 90 -7.24 -29.04 -2.11
C THR A 90 -7.45 -29.95 -3.32
N SER A 91 -7.71 -29.39 -4.50
CA SER A 91 -8.13 -30.21 -5.64
C SER A 91 -6.96 -30.59 -6.55
N SER A 92 -6.66 -31.89 -6.62
CA SER A 92 -5.69 -32.51 -7.53
C SER A 92 -6.18 -32.47 -8.98
N TRP A 93 -6.31 -31.27 -9.55
CA TRP A 93 -6.58 -31.08 -10.99
C TRP A 93 -5.32 -31.25 -11.85
N GLY A 94 -4.15 -31.47 -11.21
CA GLY A 94 -2.90 -31.77 -11.87
C GLY A 94 -2.83 -33.24 -12.28
N GLY A 95 -3.33 -33.57 -13.47
CA GLY A 95 -3.20 -34.92 -14.03
C GLY A 95 -4.14 -35.23 -15.19
N ASP A 96 -5.26 -34.52 -15.32
CA ASP A 96 -6.16 -34.74 -16.45
C ASP A 96 -5.62 -34.07 -17.72
N ARG A 97 -5.38 -34.86 -18.76
CA ARG A 97 -4.90 -34.37 -20.08
C ARG A 97 -6.00 -33.59 -20.81
N ARG A 98 -7.24 -33.65 -20.34
CA ARG A 98 -8.42 -33.07 -21.00
C ARG A 98 -9.00 -31.92 -20.19
N LEU A 99 -9.42 -30.87 -20.89
CA LEU A 99 -10.21 -29.79 -20.30
C LEU A 99 -11.63 -30.29 -19.99
N PRO A 100 -12.18 -29.99 -18.81
CA PRO A 100 -13.48 -30.48 -18.38
C PRO A 100 -14.63 -29.80 -19.15
N TYR A 101 -15.79 -30.47 -19.20
CA TYR A 101 -17.02 -29.84 -19.66
C TYR A 101 -17.78 -29.19 -18.50
N ALA A 102 -18.42 -28.07 -18.80
CA ALA A 102 -19.42 -27.43 -17.97
C ALA A 102 -20.81 -27.68 -18.57
N PHE A 103 -21.76 -28.05 -17.72
CA PHE A 103 -23.15 -28.27 -18.10
C PHE A 103 -24.03 -27.22 -17.43
N THR A 104 -24.85 -26.53 -18.23
CA THR A 104 -25.86 -25.59 -17.72
C THR A 104 -27.05 -26.36 -17.14
N GLU A 105 -27.98 -25.64 -16.49
CA GLU A 105 -29.26 -26.22 -16.05
C GLU A 105 -29.97 -26.98 -17.18
N GLN A 106 -29.94 -26.45 -18.40
CA GLN A 106 -30.58 -27.08 -19.56
C GLN A 106 -29.82 -28.33 -20.04
N GLY A 107 -28.48 -28.28 -20.04
CA GLY A 107 -27.67 -29.46 -20.33
C GLY A 107 -27.89 -30.59 -19.33
N ILE A 108 -28.00 -30.25 -18.03
CA ILE A 108 -28.30 -31.22 -16.98
C ILE A 108 -29.72 -31.78 -17.15
N ALA A 109 -30.71 -30.94 -17.45
CA ALA A 109 -32.05 -31.41 -17.78
C ALA A 109 -32.02 -32.39 -18.96
N MET A 110 -31.21 -32.14 -20.01
CA MET A 110 -31.06 -33.06 -21.13
C MET A 110 -30.39 -34.38 -20.78
N LEU A 111 -29.51 -34.42 -19.77
CA LEU A 111 -28.94 -35.67 -19.28
C LEU A 111 -30.00 -36.66 -18.79
N SER A 112 -31.16 -36.22 -18.33
CA SER A 112 -32.27 -37.12 -17.96
C SER A 112 -32.80 -37.96 -19.13
N SER A 113 -32.66 -37.45 -20.35
CA SER A 113 -33.09 -38.16 -21.56
C SER A 113 -32.07 -39.22 -22.00
N VAL A 114 -30.83 -39.09 -21.52
CA VAL A 114 -29.68 -39.94 -21.86
C VAL A 114 -29.39 -40.96 -20.76
N LEU A 115 -29.45 -40.53 -19.50
CA LEU A 115 -29.23 -41.34 -18.30
C LEU A 115 -30.59 -41.79 -17.73
N LYS A 116 -30.95 -43.06 -17.98
CA LYS A 116 -32.28 -43.61 -17.67
C LYS A 116 -32.36 -44.39 -16.34
N SER A 117 -31.31 -44.40 -15.53
CA SER A 117 -31.33 -45.13 -14.25
C SER A 117 -32.18 -44.41 -13.21
N GLN A 118 -32.84 -45.15 -12.32
CA GLN A 118 -33.67 -44.57 -11.26
C GLN A 118 -32.89 -43.57 -10.39
N THR A 119 -31.64 -43.91 -10.09
CA THR A 119 -30.68 -43.03 -9.40
C THR A 119 -30.40 -41.75 -10.18
N ALA A 120 -30.19 -41.84 -11.49
CA ALA A 120 -29.95 -40.64 -12.31
C ALA A 120 -31.19 -39.74 -12.40
N VAL A 121 -32.38 -40.32 -12.48
CA VAL A 121 -33.64 -39.55 -12.43
C VAL A 121 -33.75 -38.79 -11.12
N GLU A 122 -33.51 -39.45 -9.98
CA GLU A 122 -33.59 -38.82 -8.66
C GLU A 122 -32.53 -37.72 -8.48
N VAL A 123 -31.28 -37.99 -8.85
CA VAL A 123 -30.18 -37.02 -8.80
C VAL A 123 -30.49 -35.81 -9.65
N ASN A 124 -31.01 -36.00 -10.87
CA ASN A 124 -31.40 -34.91 -11.74
C ASN A 124 -32.49 -34.01 -11.10
N ILE A 125 -33.52 -34.61 -10.49
CA ILE A 125 -34.56 -33.85 -9.77
C ILE A 125 -33.94 -33.02 -8.64
N ARG A 126 -32.99 -33.57 -7.89
CA ARG A 126 -32.29 -32.85 -6.81
C ARG A 126 -31.45 -31.70 -7.35
N ILE A 127 -30.73 -31.91 -8.46
CA ILE A 127 -29.95 -30.86 -9.12
C ILE A 127 -30.87 -29.73 -9.59
N MET A 128 -31.95 -30.05 -10.30
CA MET A 128 -32.91 -29.03 -10.77
C MET A 128 -33.50 -28.22 -9.60
N ARG A 129 -33.83 -28.85 -8.48
CA ARG A 129 -34.30 -28.15 -7.28
C ARG A 129 -33.24 -27.20 -6.71
N ALA A 130 -31.96 -27.58 -6.73
CA ALA A 130 -30.87 -26.73 -6.30
C ALA A 130 -30.71 -25.49 -7.19
N PHE A 131 -30.75 -25.65 -8.52
CA PHE A 131 -30.71 -24.53 -9.47
C PHE A 131 -31.89 -23.56 -9.28
N VAL A 132 -33.12 -24.08 -9.13
CA VAL A 132 -34.29 -23.24 -8.85
C VAL A 132 -34.15 -22.49 -7.52
N SER A 133 -33.66 -23.15 -6.47
CA SER A 133 -33.44 -22.52 -5.17
C SER A 133 -32.39 -21.40 -5.26
N MET A 134 -31.30 -21.60 -6.00
CA MET A 134 -30.29 -20.56 -6.20
C MET A 134 -30.84 -19.38 -6.97
N ARG A 135 -31.59 -19.63 -8.05
CA ARG A 135 -32.21 -18.57 -8.83
C ARG A 135 -33.13 -17.71 -7.95
N ARG A 136 -33.96 -18.35 -7.13
CA ARG A 136 -34.81 -17.64 -6.14
C ARG A 136 -33.98 -16.86 -5.14
N PHE A 137 -32.93 -17.46 -4.59
CA PHE A 137 -32.04 -16.80 -3.63
C PHE A 137 -31.39 -15.53 -4.21
N ILE A 138 -30.88 -15.60 -5.45
CA ILE A 138 -30.26 -14.46 -6.14
C ILE A 138 -31.28 -13.34 -6.37
N ILE A 139 -32.47 -13.68 -6.86
CA ILE A 139 -33.52 -12.69 -7.16
C ILE A 139 -34.00 -12.01 -5.86
N THR A 140 -34.30 -12.79 -4.82
CA THR A 140 -34.80 -12.27 -3.54
C THR A 140 -33.77 -11.38 -2.84
N ASN A 141 -32.48 -11.69 -2.96
CA ASN A 141 -31.41 -10.94 -2.28
C ASN A 141 -30.68 -9.94 -3.20
N SER A 142 -31.20 -9.67 -4.41
CA SER A 142 -30.59 -8.77 -5.40
C SER A 142 -30.18 -7.40 -4.83
N GLN A 143 -31.04 -6.79 -4.01
CA GLN A 143 -30.75 -5.50 -3.36
C GLN A 143 -29.57 -5.59 -2.36
N LEU A 144 -29.41 -6.73 -1.67
CA LEU A 144 -28.28 -6.93 -0.76
C LEU A 144 -26.97 -7.07 -1.55
N PHE A 145 -26.99 -7.77 -2.67
CA PHE A 145 -25.81 -7.89 -3.54
C PHE A 145 -25.35 -6.54 -4.09
N GLN A 146 -26.27 -5.68 -4.54
CA GLN A 146 -25.93 -4.32 -4.96
C GLN A 146 -25.27 -3.49 -3.84
N ARG A 147 -25.75 -3.63 -2.60
CA ARG A 147 -25.13 -2.96 -1.45
C ARG A 147 -23.73 -3.51 -1.16
N LEU A 148 -23.53 -4.82 -1.27
CA LEU A 148 -22.22 -5.45 -1.09
C LEU A 148 -21.21 -4.96 -2.14
N GLU A 149 -21.60 -4.90 -3.41
CA GLU A 149 -20.76 -4.34 -4.49
C GLU A 149 -20.33 -2.89 -4.18
N THR A 150 -21.26 -2.08 -3.68
CA THR A 150 -20.98 -0.68 -3.30
C THR A 150 -19.99 -0.60 -2.13
N ILE A 151 -20.13 -1.47 -1.13
CA ILE A 151 -19.22 -1.53 0.03
C ILE A 151 -17.83 -1.99 -0.41
N GLU A 152 -17.74 -3.01 -1.27
CA GLU A 152 -16.47 -3.50 -1.80
C GLU A 152 -15.74 -2.42 -2.60
N TYR A 153 -16.47 -1.67 -3.44
CA TYR A 153 -15.93 -0.52 -4.15
C TYR A 153 -15.33 0.52 -3.19
N HIS A 154 -16.08 0.95 -2.17
CA HIS A 154 -15.58 1.91 -1.19
C HIS A 154 -14.41 1.38 -0.37
N GLN A 155 -14.37 0.09 -0.03
CA GLN A 155 -13.24 -0.52 0.66
C GLN A 155 -11.96 -0.50 -0.18
N LEU A 156 -12.06 -0.76 -1.48
CA LEU A 156 -10.92 -0.68 -2.40
C LEU A 156 -10.39 0.75 -2.51
N GLU A 157 -11.29 1.73 -2.63
CA GLU A 157 -10.96 3.16 -2.66
C GLU A 157 -10.25 3.59 -1.36
N MET A 158 -10.77 3.18 -0.20
CA MET A 158 -10.14 3.46 1.10
C MET A 158 -8.74 2.86 1.22
N LYS A 159 -8.52 1.62 0.77
CA LYS A 159 -7.20 0.98 0.80
C LYS A 159 -6.18 1.74 -0.05
N GLN A 160 -6.58 2.20 -1.25
CA GLN A 160 -5.70 3.03 -2.09
C GLN A 160 -5.32 4.34 -1.40
N HIS A 161 -6.29 5.00 -0.75
CA HIS A 161 -6.01 6.21 0.01
C HIS A 161 -5.08 5.96 1.21
N GLN A 162 -5.21 4.83 1.90
CA GLN A 162 -4.32 4.43 2.98
C GLN A 162 -2.88 4.24 2.48
N GLU A 163 -2.67 3.50 1.38
CA GLU A 163 -1.33 3.30 0.81
C GLU A 163 -0.65 4.62 0.40
N VAL A 164 -1.41 5.55 -0.18
CA VAL A 164 -0.89 6.87 -0.54
C VAL A 164 -0.55 7.68 0.71
N THR A 165 -1.36 7.57 1.76
CA THR A 165 -1.13 8.29 3.02
C THR A 165 0.10 7.74 3.75
N ASP A 166 0.24 6.42 3.84
CA ASP A 166 1.40 5.78 4.45
C ASP A 166 2.70 6.17 3.75
N LYS A 167 2.72 6.19 2.41
CA LYS A 167 3.87 6.68 1.63
C LYS A 167 4.24 8.14 1.96
N ARG A 168 3.23 9.01 2.12
CA ARG A 168 3.47 10.42 2.51
C ARG A 168 4.01 10.52 3.92
N ILE A 169 3.48 9.71 4.84
CA ILE A 169 3.94 9.64 6.22
C ILE A 169 5.39 9.18 6.28
N ASP A 170 5.76 8.12 5.56
CA ASP A 170 7.13 7.64 5.46
C ASP A 170 8.09 8.70 4.90
N GLU A 171 7.64 9.48 3.91
CA GLU A 171 8.43 10.59 3.37
C GLU A 171 8.64 11.70 4.40
N VAL A 172 7.63 12.02 5.19
CA VAL A 172 7.75 12.97 6.31
C VAL A 172 8.74 12.43 7.35
N PHE A 173 8.65 11.15 7.74
CA PHE A 173 9.58 10.56 8.70
C PHE A 173 11.01 10.52 8.18
N LYS A 174 11.25 10.22 6.89
CA LYS A 174 12.58 10.31 6.29
C LYS A 174 13.19 11.72 6.37
N ARG A 175 12.38 12.77 6.29
CA ARG A 175 12.82 14.16 6.45
C ARG A 175 13.11 14.51 7.91
N LEU A 176 12.47 13.84 8.87
CA LEU A 176 12.68 14.02 10.31
C LEU A 176 13.89 13.24 10.85
N ASP A 177 14.17 12.04 10.32
CA ASP A 177 15.28 11.17 10.76
C ASP A 177 16.65 11.60 10.22
N ALA A 178 16.70 12.36 9.12
CA ALA A 178 17.93 12.99 8.72
C ALA A 178 18.28 14.05 9.79
N ASN A 179 19.44 13.91 10.45
CA ASN A 179 20.05 14.86 11.39
C ASN A 179 20.38 16.24 10.76
N ILE A 180 19.47 16.76 9.94
CA ILE A 180 19.52 18.07 9.32
C ILE A 180 18.88 19.00 10.34
N PRO A 181 19.62 19.94 10.94
CA PRO A 181 19.01 20.94 11.81
C PRO A 181 17.87 21.62 11.04
N PRO A 182 16.72 21.85 11.70
CA PRO A 182 15.54 22.40 11.05
C PRO A 182 15.90 23.66 10.26
N VAL A 183 15.49 23.73 9.00
CA VAL A 183 15.76 24.88 8.12
C VAL A 183 15.11 26.16 8.66
N GLN A 184 14.04 26.01 9.42
CA GLN A 184 13.33 27.10 10.08
C GLN A 184 12.59 26.57 11.30
N GLY A 185 12.38 27.42 12.30
CA GLY A 185 11.64 27.05 13.50
C GLY A 185 11.26 28.26 14.34
N ILE A 186 10.38 28.03 15.33
CA ILE A 186 9.93 29.04 16.29
C ILE A 186 10.21 28.49 17.69
N PHE A 187 10.86 29.30 18.52
CA PHE A 187 10.93 29.09 19.96
C PHE A 187 9.82 29.91 20.64
N TYR A 188 9.13 29.29 21.58
CA TYR A 188 8.04 29.88 22.34
C TYR A 188 8.54 30.48 23.67
N ASP A 189 7.65 31.21 24.34
CA ASP A 189 7.92 31.89 25.61
C ASP A 189 8.39 30.90 26.68
N GLY A 190 9.47 31.23 27.37
CA GLY A 190 10.03 30.39 28.44
C GLY A 190 10.96 29.26 27.97
N GLN A 191 11.12 29.03 26.66
CA GLN A 191 12.06 28.05 26.11
C GLN A 191 13.52 28.54 26.12
N VAL A 192 13.94 29.16 27.22
CA VAL A 192 15.27 29.78 27.38
C VAL A 192 16.39 28.75 27.21
N PHE A 193 16.28 27.61 27.89
CA PHE A 193 17.31 26.58 27.84
C PHE A 193 17.36 25.86 26.49
N ASP A 194 16.21 25.59 25.87
CA ASP A 194 16.15 24.94 24.55
C ASP A 194 16.77 25.82 23.46
N ALA A 195 16.46 27.12 23.48
CA ALA A 195 17.04 28.10 22.56
C ALA A 195 18.55 28.26 22.80
N TYR A 196 18.99 28.30 24.05
CA TYR A 196 20.41 28.32 24.42
C TYR A 196 21.14 27.05 23.95
N ARG A 197 20.53 25.86 24.12
CA ARG A 197 21.10 24.59 23.67
C ARG A 197 21.25 24.57 22.15
N PHE A 198 20.21 24.99 21.42
CA PHE A 198 20.24 25.09 19.97
C PHE A 198 21.42 25.95 19.48
N VAL A 199 21.58 27.17 19.97
CA VAL A 199 22.70 28.04 19.55
C VAL A 199 24.04 27.49 20.03
N SER A 200 24.11 26.88 21.21
CA SER A 200 25.33 26.21 21.70
C SER A 200 25.77 25.07 20.78
N ASP A 201 24.83 24.29 20.28
CA ASP A 201 25.12 23.19 19.35
C ASP A 201 25.59 23.71 17.99
N LEU A 202 25.07 24.87 17.54
CA LEU A 202 25.60 25.57 16.35
C LEU A 202 27.05 26.02 16.57
N MET A 203 27.40 26.58 17.74
CA MET A 203 28.78 26.97 18.04
C MET A 203 29.73 25.76 17.99
N ARG A 204 29.30 24.62 18.53
CA ARG A 204 30.09 23.37 18.52
C ARG A 204 30.22 22.75 17.13
N LYS A 205 29.24 22.97 16.25
CA LYS A 205 29.25 22.46 14.88
C LYS A 205 30.31 23.15 14.01
N ALA A 206 30.62 24.42 14.29
CA ALA A 206 31.56 25.24 13.51
C ALA A 206 32.96 24.62 13.45
N LYS A 207 33.56 24.60 12.25
CA LYS A 207 34.89 24.02 12.00
C LYS A 207 35.95 25.03 11.57
N ARG A 208 35.55 26.18 11.02
CA ARG A 208 36.45 27.20 10.46
C ARG A 208 36.22 28.56 11.10
N SER A 209 34.99 29.06 11.07
CA SER A 209 34.70 30.43 11.51
C SER A 209 33.28 30.61 12.00
N ILE A 210 33.13 31.47 13.02
CA ILE A 210 31.85 31.95 13.52
C ILE A 210 31.82 33.46 13.37
N VAL A 211 30.80 34.00 12.70
CA VAL A 211 30.57 35.44 12.63
C VAL A 211 29.19 35.74 13.18
N LEU A 212 29.13 36.58 14.20
CA LEU A 212 27.88 37.02 14.82
C LEU A 212 27.63 38.50 14.48
N ILE A 213 26.44 38.79 13.99
CA ILE A 213 25.93 40.14 13.76
C ILE A 213 24.77 40.33 14.73
N ASP A 214 24.99 41.09 15.80
CA ASP A 214 23.96 41.40 16.79
C ASP A 214 24.25 42.77 17.43
N ASN A 215 23.25 43.62 17.45
CA ASN A 215 23.36 44.98 17.98
C ASN A 215 23.29 45.05 19.51
N TYR A 216 22.98 43.94 20.19
CA TYR A 216 22.77 43.91 21.64
C TYR A 216 23.53 42.75 22.30
N VAL A 217 24.86 42.78 22.22
CA VAL A 217 25.75 41.77 22.81
C VAL A 217 26.25 42.16 24.21
N ASP A 218 26.48 41.16 25.07
CA ASP A 218 27.06 41.28 26.41
C ASP A 218 28.05 40.11 26.70
N ASP A 219 28.54 40.00 27.93
CA ASP A 219 29.48 38.97 28.37
C ASP A 219 28.93 37.53 28.24
N THR A 220 27.61 37.36 28.28
CA THR A 220 26.97 36.06 28.08
C THR A 220 27.19 35.52 26.66
N VAL A 221 27.28 36.42 25.67
CA VAL A 221 27.55 36.08 24.27
C VAL A 221 29.01 35.62 24.11
N LEU A 222 29.96 36.25 24.82
CA LEU A 222 31.36 35.83 24.82
C LEU A 222 31.50 34.39 25.33
N THR A 223 30.85 34.10 26.46
CA THR A 223 30.81 32.75 27.07
C THR A 223 30.18 31.72 26.13
N LEU A 224 29.21 32.12 25.31
CA LEU A 224 28.59 31.22 24.33
C LEU A 224 29.56 30.88 23.19
N LEU A 225 30.31 31.87 22.70
CA LEU A 225 31.30 31.71 21.63
C LEU A 225 32.49 30.82 22.05
N ASP A 226 32.79 30.73 23.35
CA ASP A 226 33.83 29.82 23.86
C ASP A 226 33.51 28.34 23.71
N LYS A 227 32.26 27.99 23.40
CA LYS A 227 31.88 26.60 23.10
C LYS A 227 32.35 26.11 21.74
N ARG A 228 33.00 26.97 20.94
CA ARG A 228 33.56 26.62 19.63
C ARG A 228 34.76 25.68 19.77
N GLU A 229 35.06 24.92 18.72
CA GLU A 229 36.25 24.07 18.70
C GLU A 229 37.56 24.88 18.65
N ASN A 230 38.64 24.29 19.16
CA ASN A 230 39.96 24.93 19.14
C ASN A 230 40.40 25.17 17.69
N GLY A 231 40.80 26.41 17.39
CA GLY A 231 41.21 26.84 16.04
C GLY A 231 40.11 27.52 15.23
N VAL A 232 38.86 27.53 15.70
CA VAL A 232 37.76 28.27 15.06
C VAL A 232 37.84 29.75 15.41
N THR A 233 37.86 30.61 14.40
CA THR A 233 37.88 32.08 14.58
C THR A 233 36.49 32.60 14.94
N ALA A 234 36.39 33.58 15.85
CA ALA A 234 35.13 34.22 16.20
C ALA A 234 35.20 35.75 15.98
N THR A 235 34.21 36.30 15.29
CA THR A 235 34.06 37.74 15.06
C THR A 235 32.66 38.21 15.42
N ILE A 236 32.55 39.30 16.19
CA ILE A 236 31.29 39.95 16.53
C ILE A 236 31.20 41.31 15.83
N TYR A 237 30.08 41.54 15.14
CA TYR A 237 29.69 42.83 14.58
C TYR A 237 28.53 43.40 15.39
N THR A 238 28.74 44.57 15.99
CA THR A 238 27.73 45.27 16.80
C THR A 238 27.68 46.77 16.46
N GLN A 239 26.51 47.39 16.60
CA GLN A 239 26.30 48.81 16.28
C GLN A 239 27.17 49.75 17.12
N ARG A 240 27.35 49.45 18.40
CA ARG A 240 28.07 50.27 19.36
C ARG A 240 28.90 49.39 20.28
N ILE A 241 30.17 49.76 20.44
CA ILE A 241 31.07 49.14 21.40
C ILE A 241 31.18 50.11 22.57
N SER A 242 30.55 49.79 23.70
CA SER A 242 30.67 50.60 24.91
C SER A 242 32.04 50.38 25.55
N SER A 243 32.55 51.36 26.30
CA SER A 243 33.82 51.21 27.02
C SER A 243 33.79 50.04 28.00
N GLN A 244 32.64 49.77 28.62
CA GLN A 244 32.45 48.64 29.52
C GLN A 244 32.57 47.31 28.77
N PHE A 245 31.86 47.16 27.66
CA PHE A 245 31.92 45.93 26.88
C PHE A 245 33.32 45.69 26.29
N GLN A 246 34.01 46.75 25.88
CA GLN A 246 35.41 46.64 25.44
C GLN A 246 36.31 46.09 26.55
N LEU A 247 36.17 46.57 27.79
CA LEU A 247 36.93 46.05 28.94
C LEU A 247 36.61 44.57 29.22
N ASP A 248 35.35 44.17 29.08
CA ASP A 248 34.93 42.77 29.28
C ASP A 248 35.58 41.86 28.22
N VAL A 249 35.70 42.35 26.98
CA VAL A 249 36.32 41.64 25.86
C VAL A 249 37.83 41.56 26.00
N ASP A 250 38.48 42.65 26.42
CA ASP A 250 39.92 42.67 26.68
C ASP A 250 40.27 41.69 27.81
N ARG A 251 39.46 41.65 28.87
CA ARG A 251 39.62 40.70 29.98
C ARG A 251 39.39 39.26 29.52
N HIS A 252 38.36 39.01 28.72
CA HIS A 252 38.09 37.72 28.13
C HIS A 252 39.26 37.23 27.27
N ASN A 253 39.73 38.04 26.32
CA ASN A 253 40.80 37.70 25.39
C ASN A 253 42.17 37.50 26.07
N ALA A 254 42.35 37.97 27.31
CA ALA A 254 43.53 37.69 28.10
C ALA A 254 43.59 36.25 28.64
N GLN A 255 42.45 35.55 28.73
CA GLN A 255 42.34 34.21 29.33
C GLN A 255 41.77 33.15 28.37
N TYR A 256 40.94 33.56 27.41
CA TYR A 256 40.18 32.69 26.52
C TYR A 256 40.53 32.95 25.04
N PRO A 257 40.15 32.03 24.12
CA PRO A 257 40.44 32.18 22.70
C PRO A 257 39.92 33.52 22.14
N LEU A 258 40.78 34.21 21.39
CA LEU A 258 40.52 35.55 20.85
C LEU A 258 39.16 35.65 20.14
N ILE A 259 38.38 36.65 20.55
CA ILE A 259 37.17 37.09 19.87
C ILE A 259 37.42 38.50 19.32
N GLU A 260 37.33 38.65 18.00
CA GLU A 260 37.48 39.95 17.33
C GLU A 260 36.16 40.71 17.34
N ILE A 261 36.18 42.01 17.63
CA ILE A 261 34.98 42.84 17.66
C ILE A 261 35.11 44.00 16.70
N LYS A 262 34.08 44.19 15.88
CA LYS A 262 34.01 45.22 14.86
C LYS A 262 32.73 46.01 14.98
N GLN A 263 32.83 47.32 14.78
CA GLN A 263 31.65 48.18 14.75
C GLN A 263 30.96 48.05 13.39
N PHE A 264 29.65 47.79 13.39
CA PHE A 264 28.84 47.73 12.18
C PHE A 264 27.41 48.14 12.47
N ASN A 265 26.91 49.15 11.75
CA ASN A 265 25.63 49.80 12.02
C ASN A 265 24.61 49.70 10.87
N LYS A 266 24.93 48.96 9.80
CA LYS A 266 24.04 48.83 8.62
C LYS A 266 23.04 47.67 8.74
N ALA A 267 23.19 46.77 9.72
CA ALA A 267 22.24 45.67 9.95
C ALA A 267 21.29 45.97 11.11
N HIS A 268 20.00 45.79 10.86
CA HIS A 268 18.96 45.76 11.89
C HIS A 268 18.69 44.34 12.41
N ASP A 269 18.70 43.38 11.49
CA ASP A 269 18.48 41.97 11.77
C ASP A 269 19.76 41.30 12.27
N ARG A 270 19.58 40.15 12.91
CA ARG A 270 20.66 39.42 13.57
C ARG A 270 20.98 38.18 12.79
N PHE A 271 22.25 38.02 12.50
CA PHE A 271 22.74 36.92 11.70
C PHE A 271 23.84 36.19 12.44
N LEU A 272 23.79 34.87 12.38
CA LEU A 272 24.81 34.00 12.89
C LEU A 272 25.33 33.15 11.73
N LEU A 273 26.59 33.34 11.37
CA LEU A 273 27.23 32.64 10.28
C LEU A 273 28.12 31.56 10.89
N ILE A 274 27.88 30.32 10.51
CA ILE A 274 28.63 29.14 10.95
C ILE A 274 29.27 28.53 9.70
N ASP A 275 30.58 28.74 9.55
CA ASP A 275 31.33 28.39 8.35
C ASP A 275 30.70 29.01 7.09
N ASP A 276 30.06 28.20 6.24
CA ASP A 276 29.40 28.65 5.01
C ASP A 276 27.87 28.81 5.18
N GLU A 277 27.30 28.39 6.31
CA GLU A 277 25.86 28.45 6.63
C GLU A 277 25.48 29.80 7.28
N VAL A 278 24.39 30.42 6.83
CA VAL A 278 23.88 31.71 7.36
C VAL A 278 22.56 31.49 8.09
N TYR A 279 22.52 31.77 9.39
CA TYR A 279 21.31 31.72 10.19
C TYR A 279 20.80 33.14 10.46
N HIS A 280 19.54 33.40 10.13
CA HIS A 280 18.80 34.56 10.60
C HIS A 280 18.12 34.23 11.93
N ILE A 281 18.30 35.09 12.94
CA ILE A 281 17.74 34.90 14.29
C ILE A 281 16.90 36.13 14.66
N GLY A 282 15.61 35.93 14.92
CA GLY A 282 14.69 37.02 15.23
C GLY A 282 14.86 37.67 16.60
N ALA A 283 15.72 37.10 17.47
CA ALA A 283 16.01 37.60 18.81
C ALA A 283 17.51 37.82 19.00
N SER A 284 17.85 38.71 19.94
CA SER A 284 19.24 38.86 20.37
C SER A 284 19.74 37.61 21.07
N ILE A 285 21.00 37.24 20.84
CA ILE A 285 21.61 36.04 21.43
C ILE A 285 21.56 36.08 22.96
N LYS A 286 21.63 37.26 23.58
CA LYS A 286 21.50 37.41 25.05
C LYS A 286 20.07 37.20 25.58
N ASP A 287 19.06 37.24 24.70
CA ASP A 287 17.63 37.21 25.05
C ASP A 287 16.90 35.96 24.50
N LEU A 288 17.67 34.94 24.07
CA LEU A 288 17.14 33.70 23.50
C LEU A 288 16.08 33.05 24.43
N GLY A 289 14.89 32.79 23.87
CA GLY A 289 13.80 32.07 24.52
C GLY A 289 13.05 32.84 25.62
N LYS A 290 13.41 34.11 25.89
CA LYS A 290 12.64 34.97 26.82
C LYS A 290 11.29 35.42 26.27
N LYS A 291 11.15 35.44 24.94
CA LYS A 291 9.95 35.75 24.16
C LYS A 291 9.99 34.93 22.88
N TRP A 292 8.87 34.90 22.15
CA TRP A 292 8.76 34.16 20.91
C TRP A 292 9.74 34.71 19.87
N PHE A 293 10.51 33.83 19.23
CA PHE A 293 11.37 34.22 18.12
C PHE A 293 11.50 33.11 17.09
N GLY A 294 11.60 33.51 15.82
CA GLY A 294 11.89 32.60 14.72
C GLY A 294 13.39 32.54 14.42
N PHE A 295 13.83 31.42 13.87
CA PHE A 295 15.13 31.32 13.20
C PHE A 295 14.96 30.69 11.82
N THR A 296 15.88 30.99 10.91
CA THR A 296 15.88 30.45 9.55
C THR A 296 17.31 30.28 9.05
N LEU A 297 17.63 29.10 8.54
CA LEU A 297 18.84 28.82 7.77
C LEU A 297 18.64 29.30 6.33
N MET A 298 19.39 30.33 5.95
CA MET A 298 19.38 30.89 4.61
C MET A 298 20.31 30.07 3.72
N ARG A 299 19.74 29.34 2.75
CA ARG A 299 20.50 28.45 1.85
C ARG A 299 21.00 29.15 0.59
N ASP A 300 20.36 30.24 0.19
CA ASP A 300 20.64 30.95 -1.07
C ASP A 300 21.67 32.07 -0.91
N ILE A 301 22.18 32.30 0.32
CA ILE A 301 23.17 33.33 0.62
C ILE A 301 24.34 32.66 1.32
N THR A 302 25.54 32.86 0.79
CA THR A 302 26.76 32.35 1.42
C THR A 302 27.28 33.31 2.48
N ALA A 303 27.95 32.77 3.50
CA ALA A 303 28.63 33.58 4.52
C ALA A 303 29.61 34.59 3.89
N THR A 304 30.29 34.20 2.81
CA THR A 304 31.27 35.05 2.11
C THR A 304 30.61 36.25 1.43
N GLU A 305 29.46 36.08 0.78
CA GLU A 305 28.71 37.18 0.16
C GLU A 305 28.23 38.19 1.20
N LEU A 306 27.73 37.71 2.35
CA LEU A 306 27.30 38.59 3.43
C LEU A 306 28.48 39.36 4.04
N ILE A 307 29.61 38.69 4.28
CA ILE A 307 30.83 39.32 4.82
C ILE A 307 31.39 40.37 3.86
N ASN A 308 31.35 40.13 2.55
CA ASN A 308 31.81 41.11 1.56
C ASN A 308 30.96 42.38 1.59
N LYS A 309 29.63 42.26 1.70
CA LYS A 309 28.72 43.41 1.83
C LYS A 309 28.89 44.19 3.13
N ILE A 310 29.45 43.57 4.18
CA ILE A 310 29.75 44.25 5.45
C ILE A 310 31.03 45.10 5.33
N LYS A 311 31.96 44.69 4.46
CA LYS A 311 33.25 45.38 4.23
C LYS A 311 33.16 46.51 3.20
N GLU A 312 32.08 46.57 2.41
CA GLU A 312 31.70 47.70 1.55
C GLU A 312 31.04 48.85 2.33
#